data_AF-A0AA91KER9-F1
#
_entry.id   AF-A0AA91KER9-F1
#
_cell.length_a   1.000
_cell.length_b   1.000
_cell.length_c   1.000
_cell.angle_alpha   90.00
_cell.angle_beta   90.00
_cell.angle_gamma   90.00
#
_symmetry.space_group_name_H-M   'P 1'
#
loop_
_entity.id
_entity.type
_entity.pdbx_description
1 polymer ?
#
loop_
_entity_poly.entity_id
_entity_poly.type
_entity_poly.pdbx_seq_one_letter_code
_entity_poly.pdbx_strand_id
1 'polypeptide(L)'
;MDKAILKKDIAELAYNVTYGANRHFATFDIVSRLPAWIGFASLAFGIVGLAFKVTTNLTSVVFILLSIAALFITMYEPKKADYEKRGVHLTKLSGQLLSLYRKSETDDPDVLQNVNQKFLELKDSYYSDGGNIGQQILFSDVLTHYKMFGVKKQQSQWFVDELNLTLFRDKIPFFILLISSLTLLAMVTYGLYKLFACRLISYIAQYFC
;
A
#
# COMPACT_ATOMS: atom_id res chain seq x y z
N MET A 1 -11.84 23.96 -25.01
CA MET A 1 -11.44 23.00 -23.96
C MET A 1 -10.10 22.42 -24.37
N ASP A 2 -9.11 22.43 -23.48
CA ASP A 2 -7.80 21.86 -23.80
C ASP A 2 -7.81 20.35 -23.55
N LYS A 3 -7.53 19.58 -24.62
CA LYS A 3 -7.42 18.13 -24.59
C LYS A 3 -6.40 17.65 -23.56
N ALA A 4 -5.25 18.32 -23.46
CA ALA A 4 -4.18 17.92 -22.53
C ALA A 4 -4.63 18.08 -21.07
N ILE A 5 -5.35 19.16 -20.76
CA ILE A 5 -5.92 19.40 -19.42
C ILE A 5 -6.97 18.33 -19.10
N LEU A 6 -7.89 18.05 -20.03
CA LEU A 6 -8.94 17.04 -19.82
C LEU A 6 -8.36 15.64 -19.57
N LYS A 7 -7.34 15.23 -20.34
CA LYS A 7 -6.67 13.93 -20.14
C LYS A 7 -6.02 13.84 -18.77
N LYS A 8 -5.33 14.89 -18.36
CA LYS A 8 -4.69 14.97 -17.04
C LYS A 8 -5.70 14.89 -15.92
N ASP A 9 -6.80 15.64 -15.99
CA ASP A 9 -7.87 15.61 -14.99
C ASP A 9 -8.52 14.23 -14.85
N ILE A 10 -8.76 13.55 -15.98
CA ILE A 10 -9.26 12.17 -15.98
C ILE A 10 -8.26 11.22 -15.30
N ALA A 11 -6.96 11.37 -15.61
CA ALA A 11 -5.91 10.54 -15.02
C ALA A 11 -5.75 10.77 -13.51
N GLU A 12 -5.84 12.02 -13.04
CA GLU A 12 -5.79 12.36 -11.61
C GLU A 12 -6.96 11.75 -10.84
N LEU A 13 -8.18 11.85 -11.38
CA LEU A 13 -9.34 11.22 -10.76
C LEU A 13 -9.23 9.69 -10.78
N ALA A 14 -8.75 9.10 -11.88
CA ALA A 14 -8.56 7.67 -11.97
C ALA A 14 -7.53 7.16 -10.96
N TYR A 15 -6.43 7.90 -10.76
CA TYR A 15 -5.45 7.61 -9.71
C TYR A 15 -6.13 7.55 -8.33
N ASN A 16 -6.90 8.58 -7.97
CA ASN A 16 -7.57 8.68 -6.66
C ASN A 16 -8.61 7.57 -6.46
N VAL A 17 -9.41 7.29 -7.48
CA VAL A 17 -10.44 6.24 -7.48
C VAL A 17 -9.81 4.85 -7.36
N THR A 18 -8.77 4.57 -8.15
CA THR A 18 -8.06 3.28 -8.13
C THR A 18 -7.31 3.07 -6.81
N TYR A 19 -6.67 4.12 -6.28
CA TYR A 19 -6.04 4.09 -4.96
C TYR A 19 -7.08 3.75 -3.89
N GLY A 20 -8.21 4.47 -3.89
CA GLY A 20 -9.34 4.21 -3.02
C GLY A 20 -9.82 2.76 -3.11
N ALA A 21 -10.06 2.25 -4.33
CA ALA A 21 -10.51 0.87 -4.55
C ALA A 21 -9.55 -0.15 -3.92
N ASN A 22 -8.25 -0.01 -4.20
CA ASN A 22 -7.23 -0.92 -3.70
C ASN A 22 -7.07 -0.85 -2.18
N ARG A 23 -7.29 0.33 -1.57
CA ARG A 23 -7.27 0.51 -0.12
C ARG A 23 -8.43 -0.23 0.57
N HIS A 24 -9.63 -0.14 0.01
CA HIS A 24 -10.77 -0.88 0.52
C HIS A 24 -10.55 -2.39 0.40
N PHE A 25 -10.03 -2.87 -0.73
CA PHE A 25 -9.68 -4.29 -0.87
C PHE A 25 -8.52 -4.71 0.05
N ALA A 26 -7.56 -3.84 0.33
CA ALA A 26 -6.50 -4.12 1.30
C ALA A 26 -7.07 -4.30 2.71
N THR A 27 -7.96 -3.41 3.13
CA THR A 27 -8.68 -3.54 4.41
C THR A 27 -9.50 -4.83 4.44
N PHE A 28 -10.29 -5.11 3.39
CA PHE A 28 -11.06 -6.34 3.29
C PHE A 28 -10.17 -7.60 3.42
N ASP A 29 -9.05 -7.67 2.70
CA ASP A 29 -8.16 -8.83 2.74
C ASP A 29 -7.51 -9.02 4.11
N ILE A 30 -7.06 -7.93 4.75
CA ILE A 30 -6.48 -7.99 6.10
C ILE A 30 -7.52 -8.50 7.09
N VAL A 31 -8.71 -7.88 7.12
CA VAL A 31 -9.79 -8.24 8.04
C VAL A 31 -10.23 -9.69 7.83
N SER A 32 -10.35 -10.13 6.57
CA SER A 32 -10.82 -11.48 6.23
C SER A 32 -9.82 -12.59 6.55
N ARG A 33 -8.51 -12.32 6.46
CA ARG A 33 -7.49 -13.38 6.45
C ARG A 33 -6.54 -13.29 7.63
N LEU A 34 -6.07 -12.09 7.99
CA LEU A 34 -4.96 -11.94 8.93
C LEU A 34 -5.24 -12.51 10.33
N PRO A 35 -6.43 -12.32 10.95
CA PRO A 35 -6.73 -12.93 12.25
C PRO A 35 -6.65 -14.45 12.23
N ALA A 36 -7.15 -15.09 11.17
CA ALA A 36 -7.10 -16.55 11.01
C ALA A 36 -5.65 -17.04 10.89
N TRP A 37 -4.81 -16.33 10.13
CA TRP A 37 -3.38 -16.65 10.01
C TRP A 37 -2.64 -16.50 11.35
N ILE A 38 -2.94 -15.45 12.13
CA ILE A 38 -2.38 -15.27 13.47
C ILE A 38 -2.80 -16.42 14.38
N GLY A 39 -4.09 -16.79 14.39
CA GLY A 39 -4.61 -17.90 15.19
C GLY A 39 -3.96 -19.23 14.83
N PHE A 40 -3.85 -19.53 13.53
CA PHE A 40 -3.20 -20.74 13.04
C PHE A 40 -1.72 -20.79 13.43
N ALA A 41 -0.96 -19.71 13.19
CA ALA A 41 0.46 -19.65 13.54
C ALA A 41 0.69 -19.78 15.05
N SER A 42 -0.18 -19.17 15.86
CA SER A 42 -0.12 -19.26 17.33
C SER A 42 -0.39 -20.69 17.82
N LEU A 43 -1.39 -21.36 17.24
CA LEU A 43 -1.69 -22.76 17.57
C LEU A 43 -0.56 -23.69 17.16
N ALA A 44 -0.05 -23.55 15.94
CA ALA A 44 1.07 -24.34 15.43
C ALA A 44 2.32 -24.18 16.32
N PHE A 45 2.64 -22.94 16.72
CA PHE A 45 3.73 -22.67 17.65
C PHE A 45 3.49 -23.30 19.03
N GLY A 46 2.26 -23.22 19.55
CA GLY A 46 1.88 -23.86 20.81
C GLY A 46 2.10 -25.37 20.78
N ILE A 47 1.72 -26.05 19.68
CA ILE A 47 1.95 -27.48 19.48
C ILE A 47 3.45 -27.81 19.46
N VAL A 48 4.25 -27.03 18.72
CA VAL A 48 5.72 -27.20 18.69
C VAL A 48 6.33 -26.98 20.09
N GLY A 49 5.79 -26.05 20.86
CA GLY A 49 6.20 -25.77 22.24
C GLY A 49 5.97 -26.92 23.22
N LEU A 50 5.09 -27.88 22.91
CA LEU A 50 4.91 -29.09 23.71
C LEU A 50 6.04 -30.11 23.48
N ALA A 51 6.61 -30.14 22.27
CA ALA A 51 7.66 -31.09 21.91
C ALA A 51 9.08 -30.51 22.09
N PHE A 52 9.24 -29.19 21.98
CA PHE A 52 10.53 -28.51 21.99
C PHE A 52 10.53 -27.29 22.92
N LYS A 53 11.71 -26.96 23.48
CA LYS A 53 11.89 -25.78 24.34
C LYS A 53 12.01 -24.48 23.52
N VAL A 54 10.97 -24.14 22.77
CA VAL A 54 10.88 -22.93 21.94
C VAL A 54 10.19 -21.76 22.66
N THR A 55 9.47 -22.03 23.74
CA THR A 55 8.75 -21.01 24.52
C THR A 55 9.70 -20.27 25.47
N THR A 56 9.89 -18.98 25.23
CA THR A 56 10.64 -18.02 26.06
C THR A 56 9.75 -16.84 26.43
N ASN A 57 10.17 -16.03 27.42
CA ASN A 57 9.47 -14.79 27.78
C ASN A 57 9.26 -13.87 26.56
N LEU A 58 10.27 -13.79 25.68
CA LEU A 58 10.20 -12.97 24.46
C LEU A 58 9.14 -13.50 23.50
N THR A 59 9.13 -14.81 23.21
CA THR A 59 8.12 -15.39 22.30
C THR A 59 6.71 -15.24 22.87
N SER A 60 6.53 -15.39 24.18
CA SER A 60 5.23 -15.19 24.83
C SER A 60 4.72 -13.75 24.66
N VAL A 61 5.59 -12.74 24.86
CA VAL A 61 5.25 -11.33 24.62
C VAL A 61 4.84 -11.10 23.16
N VAL A 62 5.58 -11.65 22.20
CA VAL A 62 5.26 -11.51 20.76
C VAL A 62 3.87 -12.09 20.45
N PHE A 63 3.55 -13.30 20.91
CA PHE A 63 2.25 -13.91 20.66
C PHE A 63 1.10 -13.18 21.36
N ILE A 64 1.33 -12.59 22.55
CA ILE A 64 0.35 -11.72 23.20
C ILE A 64 0.08 -10.48 22.34
N LEU A 65 1.12 -9.81 21.84
CA LEU A 65 0.97 -8.64 20.97
C LEU A 65 0.24 -8.99 19.66
N LEU A 66 0.57 -10.14 19.04
CA LEU A 66 -0.13 -10.63 17.85
C LEU A 66 -1.61 -10.92 18.14
N SER A 67 -1.92 -11.49 19.31
CA SER A 67 -3.29 -11.75 19.73
C SER A 67 -4.08 -10.45 19.93
N ILE A 68 -3.47 -9.45 20.58
CA ILE A 68 -4.06 -8.11 20.73
C ILE A 68 -4.30 -7.48 19.35
N ALA A 69 -3.33 -7.56 18.43
CA ALA A 69 -3.49 -7.06 17.07
C ALA A 69 -4.65 -7.76 16.34
N ALA A 70 -4.76 -9.10 16.46
CA ALA A 70 -5.87 -9.86 15.89
C ALA A 70 -7.23 -9.39 16.44
N LEU A 71 -7.34 -9.15 17.76
CA LEU A 71 -8.56 -8.61 18.37
C LEU A 71 -8.94 -7.24 17.80
N PHE A 72 -7.98 -6.33 17.65
CA PHE A 72 -8.24 -5.03 17.02
C PHE A 72 -8.68 -5.16 15.57
N ILE A 73 -8.11 -6.08 14.81
CA ILE A 73 -8.52 -6.34 13.43
C ILE A 73 -9.97 -6.85 13.38
N THR A 74 -10.36 -7.75 14.28
CA THR A 74 -11.74 -8.27 14.33
C THR A 74 -12.80 -7.21 14.63
N MET A 75 -12.43 -6.06 15.21
CA MET A 75 -13.35 -4.93 15.40
C MET A 75 -13.81 -4.30 14.07
N TYR A 76 -13.12 -4.55 12.96
CA TYR A 76 -13.49 -4.08 11.63
C TYR A 76 -14.41 -5.07 10.89
N GLU A 77 -14.59 -6.28 11.41
CA GLU A 77 -15.41 -7.34 10.81
C GLU A 77 -16.86 -6.89 10.49
N PRO A 78 -17.55 -6.12 11.36
CA PRO A 78 -18.93 -5.69 11.07
C PRO A 78 -19.06 -4.85 9.79
N LYS A 79 -18.01 -4.12 9.38
CA LYS A 79 -17.98 -3.29 8.17
C LYS A 79 -17.27 -3.97 6.99
N LYS A 80 -16.86 -5.23 7.15
CA LYS A 80 -16.05 -5.95 6.15
C LYS A 80 -16.68 -5.93 4.75
N ALA A 81 -17.97 -6.23 4.67
CA ALA A 81 -18.72 -6.26 3.40
C ALA A 81 -18.79 -4.87 2.73
N ASP A 82 -18.82 -3.79 3.50
CA ASP A 82 -18.87 -2.42 2.97
C ASP A 82 -17.55 -2.07 2.25
N TYR A 83 -16.41 -2.53 2.77
CA TYR A 83 -15.12 -2.35 2.10
C TYR A 83 -15.10 -3.05 0.75
N GLU A 84 -15.55 -4.30 0.67
CA GLU A 84 -15.62 -5.03 -0.61
C GLU A 84 -16.55 -4.32 -1.59
N LYS A 85 -17.78 -4.00 -1.16
CA LYS A 85 -18.78 -3.31 -1.98
C LYS A 85 -18.23 -1.99 -2.52
N ARG A 86 -17.54 -1.21 -1.69
CA ARG A 86 -16.94 0.05 -2.12
C ARG A 86 -15.76 -0.17 -3.06
N GLY A 87 -14.91 -1.15 -2.81
CA GLY A 87 -13.80 -1.53 -3.68
C GLY A 87 -14.28 -1.90 -5.09
N VAL A 88 -15.36 -2.68 -5.18
CA VAL A 88 -16.01 -3.05 -6.45
C VAL A 88 -16.56 -1.81 -7.17
N HIS A 89 -17.28 -0.96 -6.44
CA HIS A 89 -17.84 0.28 -6.99
C HIS A 89 -16.75 1.19 -7.59
N LEU A 90 -15.69 1.45 -6.84
CA LEU A 90 -14.57 2.29 -7.29
C LEU A 90 -13.79 1.64 -8.45
N THR A 91 -13.68 0.32 -8.48
CA THR A 91 -13.06 -0.38 -9.62
C THR A 91 -13.86 -0.19 -10.91
N LYS A 92 -15.20 -0.23 -10.82
CA LYS A 92 -16.08 0.06 -11.97
C LYS A 92 -15.90 1.50 -12.45
N LEU A 93 -15.85 2.45 -11.53
CA LEU A 93 -15.62 3.87 -11.83
C LEU A 93 -14.25 4.10 -12.50
N SER A 94 -13.20 3.44 -12.02
CA SER A 94 -11.87 3.46 -12.65
C SER A 94 -11.92 2.96 -14.11
N GLY A 95 -12.66 1.89 -14.38
CA GLY A 95 -12.87 1.39 -15.74
C GLY A 95 -13.61 2.39 -16.64
N GLN A 96 -14.59 3.11 -16.10
CA GLN A 96 -15.29 4.17 -16.84
C GLN A 96 -14.35 5.33 -17.17
N LEU A 97 -13.47 5.72 -16.24
CA LEU A 97 -12.48 6.77 -16.45
C LEU A 97 -11.44 6.39 -17.51
N LEU A 98 -10.97 5.14 -17.54
CA LEU A 98 -10.13 4.63 -18.62
C LEU A 98 -10.84 4.72 -19.99
N SER A 99 -12.14 4.39 -20.03
CA SER A 99 -12.93 4.51 -21.26
C SER A 99 -13.02 5.97 -21.74
N LEU A 100 -13.26 6.92 -20.82
CA LEU A 100 -13.28 8.35 -21.13
C LEU A 100 -11.92 8.86 -21.58
N TYR A 101 -10.83 8.45 -20.92
CA TYR A 101 -9.48 8.79 -21.31
C TYR A 101 -9.20 8.39 -22.76
N ARG A 102 -9.52 7.15 -23.15
CA ARG A 102 -9.35 6.68 -24.54
C ARG A 102 -10.21 7.47 -25.53
N LYS A 103 -11.43 7.83 -25.16
CA LYS A 103 -12.31 8.67 -26.01
C LYS A 103 -11.77 10.10 -26.18
N SER A 104 -11.02 10.62 -25.20
CA SER A 104 -10.39 11.94 -25.27
C SER A 104 -9.15 11.99 -26.17
N GLU A 105 -8.72 10.87 -26.77
CA GLU A 105 -7.60 10.86 -27.73
C GLU A 105 -7.94 11.47 -29.10
N THR A 106 -9.22 11.71 -29.38
CA THR A 106 -9.66 12.42 -30.59
C THR A 106 -9.30 13.91 -30.57
N ASP A 107 -9.29 14.54 -31.74
CA ASP A 107 -9.16 16.00 -31.91
C ASP A 107 -10.51 16.67 -32.21
N ASP A 108 -11.60 15.90 -32.28
CA ASP A 108 -12.96 16.40 -32.49
C ASP A 108 -13.47 17.20 -31.27
N PRO A 109 -13.74 18.50 -31.41
CA PRO A 109 -14.21 19.36 -30.31
C PRO A 109 -15.54 18.91 -29.69
N ASP A 110 -16.48 18.40 -30.48
CA ASP A 110 -17.81 18.02 -30.02
C ASP A 110 -17.72 16.76 -29.14
N VAL A 111 -16.87 15.82 -29.55
CA VAL A 111 -16.58 14.61 -28.76
C VAL A 111 -15.85 14.98 -27.46
N LEU A 112 -14.87 15.89 -27.51
CA LEU A 112 -14.16 16.36 -26.32
C LEU A 112 -15.11 17.05 -25.32
N GLN A 113 -16.08 17.83 -25.81
CA GLN A 113 -17.10 18.43 -24.97
C GLN A 113 -17.98 17.36 -24.28
N ASN A 114 -18.41 16.33 -25.03
CA ASN A 114 -19.17 15.22 -24.47
C ASN A 114 -18.37 14.45 -23.39
N VAL A 115 -17.09 14.17 -23.65
CA VAL A 115 -16.20 13.49 -22.70
C VAL A 115 -16.06 14.31 -21.42
N ASN A 116 -15.85 15.62 -21.51
CA ASN A 116 -15.75 16.47 -20.33
C ASN A 116 -17.04 16.49 -19.51
N GLN A 117 -18.20 16.59 -20.17
CA GLN A 117 -19.49 16.53 -19.48
C GLN A 117 -19.62 15.22 -18.69
N LYS A 118 -19.29 14.09 -19.33
CA LYS A 118 -19.32 12.79 -18.66
C LYS A 118 -18.29 12.66 -17.55
N PHE A 119 -17.11 13.24 -17.73
CA PHE A 119 -16.08 13.30 -16.69
C PHE A 119 -16.58 14.06 -15.45
N LEU A 120 -17.22 15.23 -15.63
CA LEU A 120 -17.78 16.00 -14.53
C LEU A 120 -18.87 15.22 -13.78
N GLU A 121 -19.73 14.49 -14.48
CA GLU A 121 -20.73 13.61 -13.86
C GLU A 121 -20.10 12.49 -13.02
N LEU A 122 -19.06 11.82 -13.54
CA LEU A 122 -18.35 10.77 -12.81
C LEU A 122 -17.59 11.32 -11.61
N LYS A 123 -17.00 12.52 -11.76
CA LYS A 123 -16.32 13.22 -10.68
C LYS A 123 -17.31 13.57 -9.56
N ASP A 124 -18.49 14.08 -9.90
CA ASP A 124 -19.51 14.39 -8.92
C ASP A 124 -20.01 13.14 -8.18
N SER A 125 -20.32 12.06 -8.92
CA SER A 125 -20.71 10.76 -8.32
C SER A 125 -19.65 10.22 -7.35
N TYR A 126 -18.35 10.35 -7.66
CA TYR A 126 -17.28 9.94 -6.75
C TYR A 126 -17.36 10.62 -5.38
N TYR A 127 -17.61 11.93 -5.36
CA TYR A 127 -17.68 12.72 -4.14
C TYR A 127 -19.03 12.62 -3.42
N SER A 128 -20.13 12.53 -4.17
CA SER A 128 -21.50 12.49 -3.63
C SER A 128 -21.91 11.12 -3.08
N ASP A 129 -21.41 10.02 -3.65
CA ASP A 129 -21.79 8.66 -3.24
C ASP A 129 -21.04 8.16 -1.98
N GLY A 130 -20.64 9.06 -1.08
CA GLY A 130 -19.98 8.72 0.18
C GLY A 130 -18.49 8.40 0.09
N GLY A 131 -17.83 8.70 -1.05
CA GLY A 131 -16.37 8.72 -1.16
C GLY A 131 -15.63 7.49 -0.62
N ASN A 132 -14.43 7.68 -0.09
CA ASN A 132 -13.73 6.58 0.59
C ASN A 132 -14.29 6.39 2.00
N ILE A 133 -14.49 5.14 2.44
CA ILE A 133 -14.76 4.86 3.86
C ILE A 133 -13.56 5.38 4.66
N GLY A 134 -13.81 6.32 5.59
CA GLY A 134 -12.74 6.99 6.32
C GLY A 134 -11.98 6.07 7.29
N GLN A 135 -12.69 5.17 7.96
CA GLN A 135 -12.10 4.19 8.86
C GLN A 135 -11.45 3.07 8.05
N GLN A 136 -10.13 3.08 7.90
CA GLN A 136 -9.35 2.05 7.19
C GLN A 136 -8.39 1.39 8.17
N ILE A 137 -8.06 0.11 7.93
CA ILE A 137 -7.15 -0.59 8.83
C ILE A 137 -5.71 -0.12 8.64
N LEU A 138 -4.93 -0.14 9.72
CA LEU A 138 -3.51 0.18 9.68
C LEU A 138 -2.78 -0.78 8.69
N PHE A 139 -1.75 -0.29 8.01
CA PHE A 139 -1.06 -0.94 6.90
C PHE A 139 -1.83 -1.13 5.59
N SER A 140 -3.13 -0.80 5.52
CA SER A 140 -3.90 -0.86 4.26
C SER A 140 -3.25 -0.03 3.15
N ASP A 141 -2.70 1.15 3.48
CA ASP A 141 -2.01 2.03 2.51
C ASP A 141 -0.77 1.36 1.90
N VAL A 142 -0.04 0.55 2.67
CA VAL A 142 1.14 -0.20 2.18
C VAL A 142 0.72 -1.23 1.14
N LEU A 143 -0.29 -2.02 1.49
CA LEU A 143 -0.85 -3.02 0.58
C LEU A 143 -1.50 -2.38 -0.64
N THR A 144 -2.02 -1.16 -0.51
CA THR A 144 -2.58 -0.38 -1.62
C THR A 144 -1.53 -0.08 -2.66
N HIS A 145 -0.37 0.44 -2.25
CA HIS A 145 0.76 0.72 -3.16
C HIS A 145 1.26 -0.56 -3.82
N TYR A 146 1.44 -1.64 -3.03
CA TYR A 146 1.84 -2.94 -3.55
C TYR A 146 0.84 -3.47 -4.61
N LYS A 147 -0.46 -3.39 -4.34
CA LYS A 147 -1.50 -3.81 -5.29
C LYS A 147 -1.51 -2.94 -6.54
N MET A 148 -1.41 -1.63 -6.39
CA MET A 148 -1.55 -0.66 -7.48
C MET A 148 -0.36 -0.67 -8.44
N PHE A 149 0.86 -0.71 -7.92
CA PHE A 149 2.09 -0.58 -8.71
C PHE A 149 2.87 -1.89 -8.90
N GLY A 150 2.67 -2.87 -8.01
CA GLY A 150 3.27 -4.20 -8.11
C GLY A 150 2.38 -5.17 -8.89
N VAL A 151 1.23 -5.53 -8.32
CA VAL A 151 0.37 -6.60 -8.86
C VAL A 151 -0.46 -6.14 -10.06
N LYS A 152 -1.08 -4.96 -9.99
CA LYS A 152 -1.99 -4.43 -11.03
C LYS A 152 -1.29 -3.40 -11.93
N LYS A 153 0.03 -3.51 -12.12
CA LYS A 153 0.84 -2.55 -12.89
C LYS A 153 0.24 -2.23 -14.27
N GLN A 154 -0.18 -3.25 -15.01
CA GLN A 154 -0.74 -3.06 -16.36
C GLN A 154 -2.05 -2.24 -16.34
N GLN A 155 -2.84 -2.35 -15.28
CA GLN A 155 -4.10 -1.62 -15.14
C GLN A 155 -3.88 -0.16 -14.71
N SER A 156 -2.74 0.14 -14.07
CA SER A 156 -2.38 1.49 -13.61
C SER A 156 -1.47 2.25 -14.57
N GLN A 157 -0.85 1.56 -15.53
CA GLN A 157 0.20 2.12 -16.38
C GLN A 157 -0.24 3.37 -17.15
N TRP A 158 -1.46 3.40 -17.68
CA TRP A 158 -1.95 4.52 -18.50
C TRP A 158 -2.01 5.85 -17.75
N PHE A 159 -2.53 5.89 -16.52
CA PHE A 159 -2.55 7.11 -15.72
C PHE A 159 -1.18 7.37 -15.07
N VAL A 160 -0.36 6.33 -14.85
CA VAL A 160 1.03 6.49 -14.39
C VAL A 160 1.83 7.27 -15.43
N ASP A 161 1.65 6.94 -16.70
CA ASP A 161 2.34 7.59 -17.82
C ASP A 161 1.81 9.01 -18.03
N GLU A 162 0.48 9.20 -18.05
CA GLU A 162 -0.12 10.54 -18.19
C GLU A 162 0.31 11.51 -17.08
N LEU A 163 0.40 11.02 -15.84
CA LEU A 163 0.79 11.83 -14.67
C LEU A 163 2.30 11.86 -14.42
N ASN A 164 3.09 11.15 -15.22
CA ASN A 164 4.55 11.04 -15.06
C ASN A 164 4.97 10.57 -13.64
N LEU A 165 4.28 9.57 -13.09
CA LEU A 165 4.54 9.09 -11.73
C LEU A 165 5.85 8.29 -11.64
N THR A 166 6.70 8.67 -10.68
CA THR A 166 8.05 8.12 -10.49
C THR A 166 8.10 7.08 -9.36
N LEU A 167 9.09 6.18 -9.42
CA LEU A 167 9.18 5.05 -8.49
C LEU A 167 9.37 5.50 -7.03
N PHE A 168 10.31 6.39 -6.77
CA PHE A 168 10.70 6.79 -5.42
C PHE A 168 9.82 7.86 -4.81
N ARG A 169 9.12 8.66 -5.63
CA ARG A 169 8.24 9.71 -5.14
C ARG A 169 6.82 9.21 -4.92
N ASP A 170 6.31 8.37 -5.82
CA ASP A 170 4.87 8.11 -5.93
C ASP A 170 4.51 6.64 -5.73
N LYS A 171 5.39 5.70 -6.12
CA LYS A 171 5.04 4.26 -6.11
C LYS A 171 5.38 3.53 -4.83
N ILE A 172 6.36 4.02 -4.07
CA ILE A 172 6.81 3.42 -2.81
C ILE A 172 6.40 4.32 -1.65
N PRO A 173 5.71 3.78 -0.62
CA PRO A 173 5.39 4.53 0.59
C PRO A 173 6.65 5.09 1.26
N PHE A 174 6.59 6.37 1.65
CA PHE A 174 7.72 7.08 2.25
C PHE A 174 8.35 6.36 3.45
N PHE A 175 7.55 5.77 4.33
CA PHE A 175 8.10 5.09 5.52
C PHE A 175 8.93 3.85 5.16
N ILE A 176 8.68 3.17 4.03
CA ILE A 176 9.53 2.06 3.57
C ILE A 176 10.89 2.59 3.16
N LEU A 177 10.93 3.72 2.45
CA LEU A 177 12.17 4.39 2.07
C LEU A 177 12.93 4.90 3.30
N LEU A 178 12.21 5.40 4.30
CA LEU A 178 12.79 5.85 5.56
C LEU A 178 13.43 4.68 6.33
N ILE A 179 12.70 3.58 6.51
CA ILE A 179 13.19 2.40 7.22
C ILE A 179 14.39 1.79 6.48
N SER A 180 14.33 1.67 5.16
CA SER A 180 15.45 1.12 4.38
C SER A 180 16.69 2.01 4.46
N SER A 181 16.52 3.34 4.41
CA SER A 181 17.61 4.31 4.60
C SER A 181 18.24 4.20 6.00
N LEU A 182 17.43 4.16 7.05
CA LEU A 182 17.92 4.01 8.43
C LEU A 182 18.64 2.67 8.65
N THR A 183 18.13 1.59 8.06
CA THR A 183 18.75 0.27 8.14
C THR A 183 20.10 0.26 7.44
N LEU A 184 20.19 0.87 6.25
CA LEU A 184 21.45 1.03 5.52
C LEU A 184 22.45 1.85 6.33
N LEU A 185 22.02 2.97 6.92
CA LEU A 185 22.86 3.81 7.79
C LEU A 185 23.40 2.99 8.97
N ALA A 186 22.56 2.23 9.65
CA ALA A 186 22.96 1.38 10.78
C ALA A 186 23.97 0.30 10.37
N MET A 187 23.80 -0.32 9.19
CA MET A 187 24.75 -1.29 8.67
C MET A 187 26.10 -0.66 8.34
N VAL A 188 26.11 0.53 7.73
CA VAL A 188 27.34 1.27 7.40
C VAL A 188 28.07 1.71 8.65
N THR A 189 27.36 2.28 9.65
CA THR A 189 27.98 2.70 10.91
C THR A 189 28.55 1.51 11.69
N TYR A 190 27.83 0.39 11.73
CA TYR A 190 28.33 -0.84 12.35
C TYR A 190 29.56 -1.41 11.61
N GLY A 191 29.55 -1.39 10.28
CA GLY A 191 30.68 -1.81 9.46
C GLY A 191 31.93 -0.95 9.67
N LEU A 192 31.76 0.38 9.70
CA LEU A 192 32.84 1.32 9.99
C LEU A 192 33.36 1.13 11.42
N TYR A 193 32.49 1.01 12.41
CA TYR A 193 32.86 0.72 13.80
C TYR A 193 33.72 -0.55 13.89
N LYS A 194 33.32 -1.64 13.23
CA LYS A 194 34.09 -2.89 13.14
C LYS A 194 35.45 -2.68 12.49
N LEU A 195 35.52 -1.94 11.38
CA LEU A 195 36.79 -1.64 10.68
C LEU A 195 37.73 -0.81 11.55
N PHE A 196 37.23 0.22 12.23
CA PHE A 196 38.00 1.05 13.16
C PHE A 196 38.48 0.23 14.35
N ALA A 197 37.62 -0.57 14.97
CA ALA A 197 38.03 -1.46 16.06
C ALA A 197 39.12 -2.44 15.62
N CYS A 198 39.00 -3.02 14.42
CA CYS A 198 39.98 -3.97 13.89
C CYS A 198 41.34 -3.30 13.58
N ARG A 199 41.34 -2.09 12.99
CA ARG A 199 42.56 -1.32 12.71
C ARG A 199 43.22 -0.75 13.97
N LEU A 200 42.44 -0.28 14.94
CA LEU A 200 42.97 0.26 16.19
C LEU A 200 43.65 -0.82 17.04
N ILE A 201 43.03 -2.00 17.14
CA ILE A 201 43.59 -3.14 17.88
C ILE A 201 44.88 -3.65 17.21
N SER A 202 44.92 -3.74 15.88
CA SER A 202 46.13 -4.14 15.15
C SER A 202 47.24 -3.10 15.25
N TYR A 203 46.92 -1.80 15.28
CA TYR A 203 47.90 -0.73 15.47
C TYR A 203 48.50 -0.74 16.89
N ILE A 204 47.68 -0.91 17.93
CA ILE A 204 48.17 -1.00 19.32
C ILE A 204 49.04 -2.24 19.53
N ALA A 205 48.69 -3.37 18.94
CA ALA A 205 49.49 -4.61 19.03
C ALA A 205 50.89 -4.47 18.40
N GLN A 206 51.08 -3.58 17.43
CA GLN A 206 52.36 -3.35 16.76
C GLN A 206 53.35 -2.50 17.57
N TYR A 207 52.88 -1.72 18.56
CA TYR A 207 53.72 -0.85 19.38
C TYR A 207 54.04 -1.41 20.77
N PHE A 208 53.45 -2.56 21.14
CA PHE A 208 53.58 -3.18 22.48
C PHE A 208 54.23 -4.58 22.46
N CYS A 209 54.82 -5.01 21.34
CA CYS A 209 55.67 -6.20 21.20
C CYS A 209 57.08 -5.77 20.76
#